data_AF-A0A944CIV4-F1
#
_entry.id   AF-A0A944CIV4-F1
#
_cell.length_a   1.000
_cell.length_b   1.000
_cell.length_c   1.000
_cell.angle_alpha   90.00
_cell.angle_beta   90.00
_cell.angle_gamma   90.00
#
_symmetry.space_group_name_H-M   'P 1'
#
loop_
_entity.id
_entity.type
_entity.pdbx_description
1 polymer ?
#
loop_
_entity_poly.entity_id
_entity_poly.type
_entity_poly.pdbx_seq_one_letter_code
_entity_poly.pdbx_strand_id
1 'polypeptide(L)'
;MRKKKLFIGALLVIASLIMMGRDYYLAKEDKPPNFSILSNVYKDGGTKVYTGLGYKVIDYNQIDGRKDVVFVPFYVDAWVIK
;
A
#
# COMPACT_ATOMS: atom_id res chain seq x y z
N MET A 1 25.78 20.47 -5.43
CA MET A 1 24.60 19.90 -6.13
C MET A 1 24.24 18.48 -5.65
N ARG A 2 25.21 17.58 -5.41
CA ARG A 2 24.97 16.18 -4.99
C ARG A 2 24.26 16.04 -3.63
N LYS A 3 24.62 16.85 -2.63
CA LYS A 3 23.97 16.89 -1.30
C LYS A 3 22.50 17.33 -1.36
N LYS A 4 22.14 18.29 -2.23
CA LYS A 4 20.75 18.73 -2.43
C LYS A 4 19.88 17.62 -3.03
N LYS A 5 20.42 16.86 -4.01
CA LYS A 5 19.73 15.71 -4.60
C LYS A 5 19.50 14.58 -3.58
N LEU A 6 20.50 14.30 -2.73
CA LEU A 6 20.36 13.33 -1.64
C LEU A 6 19.29 13.76 -0.62
N PHE A 7 19.27 15.04 -0.26
CA PHE A 7 18.26 15.59 0.65
C PHE A 7 16.84 15.48 0.08
N ILE A 8 16.65 15.83 -1.20
CA ILE A 8 15.36 15.68 -1.88
C ILE A 8 14.95 14.20 -1.95
N GLY A 9 15.89 13.30 -2.26
CA GLY A 9 15.63 11.86 -2.28
C GLY A 9 15.17 11.34 -0.92
N ALA A 10 15.85 11.72 0.16
CA ALA A 10 15.45 11.34 1.52
C ALA A 10 14.06 11.87 1.90
N LEU A 11 13.75 13.10 1.50
CA LEU A 11 12.45 13.72 1.76
C LEU A 11 11.30 12.98 1.05
N LEU A 12 11.53 12.53 -0.19
CA LEU A 12 10.57 11.72 -0.94
C LEU A 12 10.34 10.35 -0.29
N VAL A 13 11.40 9.69 0.19
CA VAL A 13 11.27 8.40 0.89
C VAL A 13 10.45 8.55 2.17
N ILE A 14 10.72 9.59 2.97
CA ILE A 14 9.96 9.86 4.20
C ILE A 14 8.48 10.15 3.87
N ALA A 15 8.21 10.97 2.86
CA ALA A 15 6.84 11.26 2.44
C ALA A 15 6.08 10.00 2.02
N SER A 16 6.72 9.12 1.22
CA SER A 16 6.15 7.83 0.83
C SER A 16 5.83 6.94 2.03
N LEU A 17 6.70 6.89 3.05
CA LEU A 17 6.47 6.10 4.27
C LEU A 17 5.27 6.62 5.08
N ILE A 18 5.09 7.94 5.17
CA ILE A 18 3.95 8.56 5.87
C ILE A 18 2.64 8.25 5.14
N MET A 19 2.62 8.40 3.81
CA MET A 19 1.45 8.09 2.98
C MET A 19 1.06 6.62 3.13
N MET A 20 2.05 5.73 3.06
CA MET A 20 1.89 4.29 3.25
C MET A 20 1.29 3.96 4.63
N GLY A 21 1.81 4.56 5.70
CA GLY A 21 1.29 4.35 7.06
C GLY A 21 -0.16 4.83 7.23
N ARG A 22 -0.53 5.95 6.60
CA ARG A 22 -1.91 6.47 6.66
C ARG A 22 -2.89 5.54 5.95
N ASP A 23 -2.54 5.09 4.75
CA ASP A 23 -3.38 4.17 3.98
C ASP A 23 -3.51 2.81 4.67
N TYR A 24 -2.47 2.33 5.35
CA TYR A 24 -2.55 1.11 6.16
C TYR A 24 -3.59 1.22 7.26
N TYR A 25 -3.55 2.32 8.01
CA TYR A 25 -4.50 2.56 9.09
C TYR A 25 -5.95 2.61 8.57
N LEU A 26 -6.18 3.31 7.46
CA LEU A 26 -7.50 3.41 6.84
C LEU A 26 -7.99 2.05 6.33
N ALA A 27 -7.15 1.30 5.60
CA ALA A 27 -7.51 -0.02 5.10
C ALA A 27 -7.86 -0.98 6.25
N LYS A 28 -7.11 -0.96 7.36
CA LYS A 28 -7.42 -1.78 8.55
C LYS A 28 -8.76 -1.40 9.21
N GLU A 29 -9.14 -0.13 9.14
CA GLU A 29 -10.44 0.36 9.58
C GLU A 29 -11.56 0.16 8.55
N ASP A 30 -11.29 -0.53 7.43
CA ASP A 30 -12.23 -0.73 6.31
C ASP A 30 -12.71 0.61 5.70
N LYS A 31 -11.83 1.61 5.73
CA LYS A 31 -12.03 2.92 5.13
C LYS A 31 -11.21 3.04 3.85
N PRO A 32 -11.70 3.81 2.86
CA PRO A 32 -10.94 4.01 1.63
C PRO A 32 -9.61 4.69 1.95
N PRO A 33 -8.49 4.24 1.35
CA PRO A 33 -7.21 4.92 1.47
C PRO A 33 -7.26 6.31 0.81
N ASN A 34 -6.39 7.20 1.28
CA ASN A 34 -6.33 8.58 0.79
C ASN A 34 -5.29 8.77 -0.31
N PHE A 35 -4.24 7.95 -0.32
CA PHE A 35 -3.06 8.15 -1.15
C PHE A 35 -2.82 7.02 -2.17
N SER A 36 -3.64 5.99 -2.13
CA SER A 36 -3.65 4.88 -3.08
C SER A 36 -5.01 4.74 -3.71
N ILE A 37 -5.01 4.32 -4.97
CA ILE A 37 -6.22 4.14 -5.77
C ILE A 37 -6.56 2.67 -5.86
N LEU A 38 -7.87 2.35 -5.83
CA LEU A 38 -8.32 0.98 -6.06
C LEU A 38 -7.92 0.56 -7.48
N SER A 39 -7.05 -0.45 -7.57
CA SER A 39 -6.51 -0.95 -8.83
C SER A 39 -7.14 -2.27 -9.24
N ASN A 40 -7.51 -3.13 -8.28
CA ASN A 40 -8.12 -4.42 -8.59
C ASN A 40 -9.03 -4.90 -7.46
N VAL A 41 -10.01 -5.73 -7.82
CA VAL A 41 -10.86 -6.45 -6.87
C VAL A 41 -10.91 -7.91 -7.32
N TYR A 42 -10.42 -8.82 -6.49
CA TYR A 42 -10.40 -10.24 -6.82
C TYR A 42 -11.77 -10.89 -6.59
N LYS A 43 -12.00 -12.02 -7.29
CA LYS A 43 -13.26 -12.78 -7.24
C LYS A 43 -13.35 -13.76 -6.07
N ASP A 44 -12.46 -13.66 -5.10
CA ASP A 44 -12.40 -14.46 -3.86
C ASP A 44 -13.39 -13.97 -2.79
N GLY A 45 -14.45 -13.28 -3.21
CA GLY A 45 -15.43 -12.63 -2.34
C GLY A 45 -15.09 -11.18 -2.00
N GLY A 46 -14.00 -10.62 -2.56
CA GLY A 46 -13.83 -9.16 -2.64
C GLY A 46 -12.50 -8.62 -2.13
N THR A 47 -11.39 -9.37 -2.19
CA THR A 47 -10.06 -8.83 -1.85
C THR A 47 -9.77 -7.61 -2.72
N LYS A 48 -9.41 -6.48 -2.08
CA LYS A 48 -9.15 -5.21 -2.76
C LYS A 48 -7.67 -4.94 -2.82
N VAL A 49 -7.21 -4.48 -3.98
CA VAL A 49 -5.82 -4.07 -4.19
C VAL A 49 -5.80 -2.58 -4.46
N TYR A 50 -5.12 -1.83 -3.61
CA TYR A 50 -4.87 -0.41 -3.78
C TYR A 50 -3.42 -0.17 -4.20
N THR A 51 -3.21 0.72 -5.16
CA THR A 51 -1.88 1.06 -5.66
C THR A 51 -1.56 2.51 -5.34
N GLY A 52 -0.49 2.74 -4.58
CA GLY A 52 0.00 4.06 -4.18
C GLY A 52 1.36 4.38 -4.81
N LEU A 53 1.93 5.53 -4.45
CA LEU A 53 3.25 5.95 -4.93
C LEU A 53 4.38 5.12 -4.29
N GLY A 54 4.79 4.05 -4.98
CA GLY A 54 5.92 3.21 -4.56
C GLY A 54 5.50 1.93 -3.82
N TYR A 55 4.21 1.70 -3.60
CA TYR A 55 3.70 0.58 -2.82
C TYR A 55 2.30 0.14 -3.28
N LYS A 56 1.92 -1.07 -2.89
CA LYS A 56 0.62 -1.69 -3.07
C LYS A 56 0.07 -2.11 -1.71
N VAL A 57 -1.22 -1.92 -1.49
CA VAL A 57 -1.98 -2.36 -0.32
C VAL A 57 -2.90 -3.48 -0.78
N ILE A 58 -2.87 -4.62 -0.10
CA ILE A 58 -3.76 -5.74 -0.35
C ILE A 58 -4.60 -5.92 0.91
N ASP A 59 -5.90 -5.69 0.75
CA ASP A 59 -6.92 -5.86 1.78
C ASP A 59 -7.68 -7.15 1.48
N TYR A 60 -7.37 -8.21 2.23
CA TYR A 60 -7.88 -9.55 1.96
C TYR A 60 -9.32 -9.71 2.42
N ASN A 61 -10.16 -10.28 1.56
CA ASN A 61 -11.48 -10.73 1.96
C ASN A 61 -11.35 -12.00 2.82
N GLN A 62 -11.61 -11.87 4.12
CA GLN A 62 -11.50 -12.96 5.09
C GLN A 62 -12.86 -13.24 5.73
N ILE A 63 -13.22 -14.52 5.83
CA ILE A 63 -14.56 -14.97 6.24
C ILE A 63 -14.68 -15.08 7.78
N ASP A 64 -13.57 -15.06 8.52
CA ASP A 64 -13.56 -15.44 9.94
C ASP A 64 -12.73 -14.49 10.84
N GLY A 65 -13.30 -13.32 11.15
CA GLY A 65 -12.86 -12.38 12.21
C GLY A 65 -11.46 -11.74 12.08
N ARG A 66 -10.62 -12.27 11.21
CA ARG A 66 -9.27 -11.79 10.91
C ARG A 66 -9.34 -10.66 9.89
N LYS A 67 -8.53 -9.62 10.10
CA LYS A 67 -8.36 -8.49 9.19
C LYS A 67 -6.90 -8.38 8.81
N ASP A 68 -6.51 -9.07 7.74
CA ASP A 68 -5.17 -9.01 7.19
C ASP A 68 -5.08 -7.95 6.09
N VAL A 69 -4.25 -6.95 6.33
CA VAL A 69 -3.84 -5.96 5.33
C VAL A 69 -2.34 -6.09 5.13
N VAL A 70 -1.92 -6.33 3.90
CA VAL A 70 -0.50 -6.48 3.52
C VAL A 70 -0.06 -5.32 2.65
N PHE A 71 1.17 -4.86 2.89
CA PHE A 71 1.82 -3.86 2.05
C PHE A 71 2.97 -4.50 1.28
N VAL A 72 3.00 -4.23 -0.01
CA VAL A 72 4.02 -4.73 -0.92
C VAL A 72 4.68 -3.53 -1.61
N PRO A 73 5.94 -3.22 -1.31
CA PRO A 73 6.68 -2.24 -2.10
C PRO A 73 6.84 -2.72 -3.54
N PHE A 74 6.81 -1.82 -4.52
CA PHE A 74 6.85 -2.21 -5.94
C PHE A 74 8.07 -3.05 -6.34
N TYR A 75 9.21 -2.87 -5.67
CA TYR A 75 10.43 -3.64 -5.92
C TYR A 75 10.39 -5.07 -5.35
N VAL A 76 9.35 -5.41 -4.57
CA VAL A 76 9.11 -6.75 -4.01
C VAL A 76 7.89 -7.44 -4.68
N ASP A 77 7.18 -6.72 -5.57
CA ASP A 77 5.90 -7.15 -6.15
C ASP A 77 5.99 -8.42 -7.03
N ALA A 78 7.20 -8.81 -7.46
CA ALA A 78 7.41 -9.95 -8.36
C ALA A 78 7.12 -11.33 -7.73
N TRP A 79 6.88 -11.43 -6.41
CA TRP A 79 6.82 -12.72 -5.70
C TRP A 79 5.57 -12.95 -4.84
N VAL A 80 4.66 -11.98 -4.70
CA VAL A 80 3.63 -12.04 -3.65
C VAL A 80 2.31 -12.66 -4.11
N ILE A 81 2.07 -12.80 -5.42
CA ILE A 81 0.81 -13.38 -5.92
C ILE A 81 1.09 -14.32 -7.10
N LYS A 82 1.09 -15.62 -6.83
CA LYS A 82 1.06 -16.69 -7.81
C LYS A 82 -0.04 -17.67 -7.45
#